data_AF-A0ABC8RDE0-F1
#
_entry.id   AF-A0ABC8RDE0-F1
#
_cell.length_a   1.000
_cell.length_b   1.000
_cell.length_c   1.000
_cell.angle_alpha   90.00
_cell.angle_beta   90.00
_cell.angle_gamma   90.00
#
_symmetry.space_group_name_H-M   'P 1'
#
loop_
_entity.id
_entity.type
_entity.pdbx_description
1 polymer ?
#
loop_
_entity_poly.entity_id
_entity_poly.type
_entity_poly.pdbx_seq_one_letter_code
_entity_poly.pdbx_strand_id
1 'polypeptide(L)' 'MTSLLSEIGLNIQEAHAFSTADGFSLDVFVVDGWANEEIELLRNALEKEILKAKFLEDLADSKQCKRENT' A
#
# COMPACT_ATOMS: atom_id res chain seq x y z
N MET A 1 3.43 4.25 0.38
CA MET A 1 2.46 3.52 1.23
C MET A 1 1.74 4.42 2.23
N THR A 2 2.43 5.28 2.98
CA THR A 2 1.83 6.16 4.01
C THR A 2 0.74 7.12 3.52
N SER A 3 0.81 7.61 2.27
CA SER A 3 -0.23 8.49 1.73
C SER A 3 -1.62 7.84 1.64
N LEU A 4 -1.67 6.51 1.47
CA LEU A 4 -2.91 5.77 1.32
C LEU A 4 -3.70 5.67 2.64
N LEU A 5 -2.98 5.43 3.73
CA LEU A 5 -3.55 5.35 5.08
C LEU A 5 -4.07 6.72 5.56
N SER A 6 -3.40 7.81 5.13
CA SER A 6 -3.86 9.18 5.39
C SER A 6 -5.17 9.51 4.67
N GLU A 7 -5.44 8.94 3.49
CA GLU A 7 -6.65 9.20 2.69
C GLU A 7 -7.88 8.48 3.28
N ILE A 8 -7.64 7.36 3.97
CA ILE A 8 -8.66 6.60 4.70
C ILE A 8 -9.05 7.31 6.02
N GLY A 9 -8.23 8.25 6.52
CA GLY A 9 -8.51 9.02 7.74
C GLY A 9 -8.02 8.35 9.02
N LEU A 10 -7.11 7.37 8.92
CA LEU A 10 -6.42 6.83 10.09
C LEU A 10 -5.32 7.80 10.53
N ASN A 11 -5.38 8.21 11.80
CA ASN A 11 -4.33 9.02 12.39
C ASN A 11 -3.15 8.10 12.75
N ILE A 12 -2.13 8.06 11.89
CA ILE A 12 -0.94 7.24 12.14
C ILE A 12 -0.14 7.91 13.25
N GLN A 13 -0.14 7.30 14.43
CA GLN A 13 0.67 7.76 15.55
C GLN A 13 2.13 7.29 15.41
N GLU A 14 2.33 6.05 14.97
CA GLU A 14 3.65 5.50 14.78
C GLU A 14 3.71 4.65 13.52
N ALA A 15 4.86 4.65 12.85
CA ALA A 15 5.15 3.80 11.71
C ALA A 15 6.55 3.22 11.88
N HIS A 16 6.64 1.90 11.87
CA HIS A 16 7.89 1.15 11.99
C HIS A 16 8.07 0.29 10.75
N ALA A 17 9.22 0.39 10.11
CA ALA A 17 9.57 -0.43 8.95
C ALA A 17 10.74 -1.32 9.33
N PHE A 18 10.57 -2.63 9.17
CA PHE A 18 11.60 -3.62 9.44
C PHE A 18 11.97 -4.32 8.14
N SER A 19 13.26 -4.34 7.82
CA SER A 19 13.79 -5.09 6.68
C SER A 19 14.58 -6.29 7.16
N THR A 20 14.34 -7.45 6.56
CA THR A 20 15.12 -8.66 6.79
C THR A 20 16.20 -8.80 5.72
N ALA A 21 17.32 -9.45 6.07
CA ALA A 21 18.50 -9.56 5.20
C ALA A 21 18.27 -10.43 3.94
N ASP A 22 17.17 -11.18 3.91
CA ASP A 22 16.68 -11.97 2.78
C ASP A 22 15.84 -11.14 1.78
N GLY A 23 15.72 -9.82 2.00
CA GLY A 23 15.06 -8.90 1.07
C GLY A 23 13.56 -8.72 1.30
N PHE A 24 13.01 -9.25 2.39
CA PHE A 24 11.63 -8.96 2.80
C PHE A 24 11.55 -7.71 3.68
N SER A 25 10.37 -7.09 3.70
CA SER A 25 10.06 -5.95 4.56
C SER A 25 8.71 -6.13 5.26
N LEU A 26 8.62 -5.65 6.49
CA LEU A 26 7.43 -5.62 7.31
C LEU A 26 7.18 -4.19 7.77
N ASP A 27 6.08 -3.61 7.28
CA ASP A 27 5.62 -2.30 7.70
C ASP A 27 4.53 -2.45 8.78
N VAL A 28 4.76 -1.86 9.95
CA VAL A 28 3.85 -1.85 11.10
C VAL A 28 3.40 -0.42 11.36
N PHE A 29 2.10 -0.19 11.41
CA PHE A 29 1.51 1.12 11.67
C PHE A 29 0.65 1.07 12.93
N VAL A 30 0.91 1.98 13.87
CA VAL A 30 0.05 2.24 15.02
C VAL A 30 -0.85 3.40 14.65
N VAL A 31 -2.15 3.16 14.71
CA VAL A 31 -3.18 4.08 14.23
C VAL A 31 -4.24 4.32 15.29
N ASP A 32 -4.71 5.56 15.37
CA ASP A 32 -5.77 6.06 16.25
C ASP A 32 -6.89 6.69 15.40
N GLY A 33 -8.10 6.80 15.94
CA GLY A 33 -9.19 7.56 15.33
C GLY A 33 -10.13 6.76 14.42
N TRP A 34 -10.01 5.43 14.36
CA TRP A 34 -10.97 4.60 13.63
C TRP A 34 -12.23 4.39 14.49
N ALA A 35 -13.32 5.09 14.14
CA ALA A 35 -14.54 5.09 14.94
C ALA A 35 -15.31 3.75 14.92
N ASN A 36 -15.02 2.88 13.94
CA ASN A 36 -15.61 1.55 13.84
C ASN A 36 -14.60 0.49 14.28
N GLU A 37 -14.98 -0.48 15.10
CA GLU A 37 -14.10 -1.61 15.47
C GLU A 37 -13.77 -2.55 14.28
N GLU A 38 -14.41 -2.36 13.13
CA GLU A 38 -14.29 -3.25 11.98
C GLU A 38 -13.01 -3.02 11.17
N ILE A 39 -12.00 -3.83 11.48
CA ILE A 39 -10.73 -3.96 10.74
C ILE A 39 -10.97 -4.41 9.29
N GLU A 40 -12.10 -5.06 8.98
CA GLU A 40 -12.44 -5.54 7.64
C GLU A 40 -12.58 -4.42 6.60
N LEU A 41 -13.07 -3.24 6.99
CA LEU A 41 -13.15 -2.09 6.07
C LEU A 41 -11.76 -1.57 5.71
N LEU A 42 -10.86 -1.50 6.70
CA LEU A 42 -9.46 -1.12 6.49
C LEU A 42 -8.77 -2.14 5.58
N ARG A 43 -9.00 -3.44 5.82
CA ARG A 43 -8.44 -4.51 4.99
C ARG A 43 -8.94 -4.42 3.54
N ASN A 44 -10.23 -4.25 3.32
CA ASN A 44 -10.81 -4.11 1.99
C ASN A 44 -10.28 -2.88 1.23
N ALA A 45 -10.12 -1.74 1.92
CA ALA A 45 -9.53 -0.54 1.33
C ALA A 45 -8.07 -0.75 0.93
N LEU A 46 -7.28 -1.39 1.80
CA LEU A 46 -5.88 -1.70 1.54
C LEU A 46 -5.72 -2.70 0.39
N GLU A 47 -6.50 -3.78 0.38
CA GLU A 47 -6.49 -4.77 -0.71
C GLU A 47 -6.82 -4.12 -2.06
N LYS A 48 -7.82 -3.24 -2.11
CA LYS A 48 -8.19 -2.52 -3.34
C LYS A 48 -7.06 -1.68 -3.90
N GLU A 49 -6.32 -1.00 -3.03
CA GLU A 49 -5.23 -0.11 -3.44
C GLU A 49 -3.95 -0.88 -3.79
N ILE A 50 -3.67 -2.00 -3.12
CA ILE A 50 -2.60 -2.93 -3.54
C ILE A 50 -2.93 -3.51 -4.93
N LEU A 51 -4.18 -3.91 -5.16
CA LEU A 51 -4.62 -4.39 -6.48
C LEU A 51 -4.47 -3.31 -7.56
N LYS A 52 -4.81 -2.06 -7.23
CA LYS A 52 -4.62 -0.91 -8.13
C LYS A 52 -3.14 -0.63 -8.41
N ALA A 53 -2.28 -0.70 -7.40
CA ALA A 53 -0.84 -0.54 -7.57
C ALA A 53 -0.25 -1.62 -8.50
N LYS A 54 -0.58 -2.90 -8.26
CA LYS A 54 -0.22 -4.02 -9.14
C LYS A 54 -0.72 -3.81 -10.57
N PHE A 55 -1.98 -3.41 -10.71
CA PHE A 55 -2.57 -3.13 -12.02
C PHE A 55 -1.84 -1.99 -12.77
N LEU A 56 -1.36 -0.98 -12.05
CA LEU A 56 -0.57 0.10 -12.65
C LEU A 56 0.85 -0.35 -13.00
N GLU A 57 1.48 -1.22 -12.22
CA GLU A 57 2.76 -1.87 -12.58
C GLU A 57 2.60 -2.69 -13.86
N ASP A 58 1.55 -3.51 -13.97
CA ASP A 58 1.26 -4.30 -15.17
C ASP A 58 1.07 -3.42 -16.42
N LEU A 59 0.44 -2.25 -16.25
CA LEU A 59 0.29 -1.26 -17.33
C LEU A 59 1.61 -0.54 -17.66
N ALA A 60 2.49 -0.33 -16.69
CA ALA A 60 3.80 0.28 -16.90
C ALA A 60 4.72 -0.65 -17.69
N ASP A 61 4.71 -1.95 -17.39
CA ASP A 61 5.49 -2.97 -18.11
C ASP A 61 5.02 -3.11 -19.58
N SER A 62 3.72 -2.99 -19.82
CA SER A 62 3.15 -2.97 -21.18
C SER A 62 3.59 -1.74 -22.00
N LYS A 63 3.81 -0.59 -21.35
CA LYS A 63 4.27 0.64 -22.01
C LYS A 63 5.79 0.63 -22.28
N GLN A 64 6.58 -0.02 -21.41
CA GLN A 64 8.02 -0.19 -21.60
C GLN A 64 8.29 -1.07 -22.83
N CYS A 65 7.52 -2.15 -23.02
CA CYS A 65 7.61 -3.03 -24.21
C CYS A 65 7.37 -2.30 -25.56
N LYS A 66 6.68 -1.15 -25.55
CA LYS A 66 6.46 -0.34 -26.76
C LYS A 66 7.50 0.75 -27.03
N ARG A 67 8.42 1.05 -26.10
CA ARG A 67 9.46 2.09 -26.31
C ARG A 67 10.80 1.58 -26.83
N GLU A 68 11.04 0.27 -26.82
CA GLU A 68 12.31 -0.30 -27.30
C GLU A 68 12.27 -0.73 -28.79
N ASN A 69 11.20 -0.38 -29.52
CA ASN A 69 11.03 -0.71 -30.95
C ASN A 69 10.91 0.54 -31.85
N THR A 70 11.78 1.54 -31.67
CA THR A 70 12.06 2.59 -32.66
C THR A 70 13.52 3.00 -32.54
#